data_AF-A0A2G0Q183-F1
#
_entry.id   AF-A0A2G0Q183-F1
#
_cell.length_a   1.000
_cell.length_b   1.000
_cell.length_c   1.000
_cell.angle_alpha   90.00
_cell.angle_beta   90.00
_cell.angle_gamma   90.00
#
_symmetry.space_group_name_H-M   'P 1'
#
loop_
_entity.id
_entity.type
_entity.pdbx_description
1 polymer ?
#
loop_
_entity_poly.entity_id
_entity_poly.type
_entity_poly.pdbx_seq_one_letter_code
_entity_poly.pdbx_strand_id
1 'polypeptide(L)' 'MEKYIVTYLANYPCGHRHTLRIAMEAHDAMEAIAKSQAVFTDEQLTSTNHTLFSVMPEGFNKNTISSLDACSKAEVKS' A
#
# COMPACT_ATOMS: atom_id res chain seq x y z
N MET A 1 9.89 -1.50 15.14
CA MET A 1 9.42 -2.04 13.86
C MET A 1 7.92 -1.96 13.88
N GLU A 2 7.33 -1.52 12.78
CA GLU A 2 5.88 -1.44 12.61
C GLU A 2 5.48 -2.28 11.40
N LYS A 3 4.24 -2.77 11.40
CA LYS A 3 3.70 -3.52 10.27
C LYS A 3 3.16 -2.55 9.23
N TYR A 4 3.58 -2.71 7.98
CA TYR A 4 3.15 -1.92 6.84
C TYR A 4 2.38 -2.79 5.84
N ILE A 5 1.46 -2.17 5.13
CA ILE A 5 0.80 -2.72 3.95
C ILE A 5 1.26 -1.91 2.74
N VAL A 6 2.05 -2.54 1.88
CA VAL A 6 2.44 -2.00 0.58
C VAL A 6 1.44 -2.48 -0.47
N THR A 7 0.82 -1.56 -1.19
CA THR A 7 -0.18 -1.87 -2.21
C THR A 7 0.36 -1.49 -3.58
N TYR A 8 0.37 -2.45 -4.48
CA TYR A 8 0.66 -2.28 -5.91
C TYR A 8 -0.62 -2.46 -6.72
N LEU A 9 -0.72 -1.76 -7.85
CA LEU A 9 -1.65 -2.09 -8.92
C LEU A 9 -0.92 -2.94 -9.96
N ALA A 10 -1.48 -4.10 -10.29
CA ALA A 10 -0.87 -5.06 -11.21
C ALA A 10 -1.90 -5.65 -12.16
N ASN A 11 -1.46 -6.09 -13.33
CA ASN A 11 -2.26 -6.83 -14.30
C ASN A 11 -2.30 -8.31 -13.89
N TYR A 12 -3.48 -8.91 -13.88
CA TYR A 12 -3.65 -10.34 -13.61
C TYR A 12 -4.12 -11.10 -14.85
N PRO A 13 -3.96 -12.44 -14.88
CA PRO A 13 -4.39 -13.28 -16.02
C PRO A 13 -5.88 -13.18 -16.39
N CYS A 14 -6.73 -12.67 -15.49
CA CYS A 14 -8.14 -12.37 -15.76
C CYS A 14 -8.37 -11.15 -16.67
N GLY A 15 -7.30 -10.50 -17.16
CA GLY A 15 -7.38 -9.34 -18.06
C GLY A 15 -7.67 -8.00 -17.37
N HIS A 16 -7.76 -7.98 -16.04
CA HIS A 16 -8.07 -6.79 -15.26
C HIS A 16 -6.90 -6.38 -14.35
N ARG A 17 -6.87 -5.09 -13.99
CA ARG A 17 -5.95 -4.57 -12.98
C ARG A 17 -6.54 -4.77 -11.58
N HIS A 18 -5.77 -5.37 -10.69
CA HIS A 18 -6.14 -5.57 -9.29
C HIS A 18 -5.04 -5.10 -8.35
N THR A 19 -5.41 -4.92 -7.08
CA THR A 19 -4.46 -4.61 -6.01
C THR A 19 -3.71 -5.87 -5.57
N LEU A 20 -2.38 -5.80 -5.57
CA LEU A 20 -1.51 -6.72 -4.84
C LEU A 20 -1.13 -6.06 -3.52
N ARG A 21 -1.53 -6.66 -2.40
CA ARG A 21 -1.25 -6.13 -1.05
C ARG A 21 -0.24 -7.02 -0.35
N ILE A 22 0.85 -6.44 0.10
CA ILE A 22 1.97 -7.14 0.75
C ILE A 22 2.10 -6.57 2.16
N ALA A 23 1.92 -7.41 3.17
CA ALA A 23 2.12 -7.06 4.57
C ALA A 23 3.54 -7.41 5.02
N MET A 24 4.23 -6.51 5.70
CA MET A 24 5.59 -6.75 6.20
C MET A 24 5.96 -5.86 7.38
N GLU A 25 7.03 -6.23 8.08
CA GLU A 25 7.64 -5.39 9.12
C GLU A 25 8.76 -4.52 8.55
N ALA A 26 8.74 -3.25 8.91
CA ALA A 26 9.74 -2.26 8.54
C ALA A 26 9.90 -1.20 9.65
N HIS A 27 11.02 -0.50 9.65
CA HIS A 27 11.27 0.69 10.47
C HIS A 27 10.54 1.91 9.92
N ASP A 28 10.45 2.04 8.59
CA ASP A 28 9.76 3.12 7.91
C ASP A 28 9.15 2.69 6.55
N ALA A 29 8.43 3.62 5.91
CA ALA A 29 7.77 3.38 4.64
C ALA A 29 8.76 3.10 3.49
N MET A 30 9.95 3.69 3.49
CA MET A 30 10.95 3.48 2.44
C MET A 30 11.54 2.09 2.50
N GLU A 31 11.83 1.62 3.71
CA GLU A 31 12.26 0.24 3.94
C GLU A 31 11.14 -0.76 3.57
N ALA A 32 9.88 -0.45 3.89
CA ALA A 32 8.75 -1.27 3.46
C ALA A 32 8.66 -1.37 1.92
N ILE A 33 8.82 -0.26 1.20
CA ILE A 33 8.88 -0.28 -0.27
C ILE A 33 10.03 -1.17 -0.75
N ALA A 34 11.24 -0.97 -0.23
CA ALA A 34 12.41 -1.73 -0.66
C ALA A 34 12.23 -3.24 -0.43
N LYS A 35 11.77 -3.64 0.76
CA LYS A 35 11.50 -5.04 1.11
C LYS A 35 10.41 -5.66 0.23
N SER A 36 9.37 -4.89 -0.11
CA SER A 36 8.25 -5.38 -0.90
C SER A 36 8.62 -5.81 -2.32
N GLN A 37 9.68 -5.23 -2.89
CA GLN A 37 10.11 -5.54 -4.27
C GLN A 37 10.65 -6.97 -4.41
N ALA A 38 11.10 -7.59 -3.32
CA ALA A 38 11.53 -8.99 -3.32
C ALA A 38 10.39 -9.96 -3.70
N VAL A 39 9.13 -9.55 -3.58
CA VAL A 39 7.98 -10.36 -3.99
C VAL A 39 7.93 -10.52 -5.52
N PHE A 40 8.51 -9.60 -6.30
CA PHE A 40 8.50 -9.69 -7.76
C PHE A 40 9.43 -10.76 -8.32
N THR A 41 10.31 -11.33 -7.51
CA THR A 41 11.16 -12.47 -7.89
C THR A 41 10.52 -13.82 -7.53
N ASP A 42 9.33 -13.83 -6.92
CA ASP A 42 8.59 -15.07 -6.62
C ASP A 42 7.98 -15.64 -7.90
N GLU A 43 8.39 -16.86 -8.28
CA GLU A 43 7.92 -17.56 -9.48
C GLU A 43 6.42 -17.89 -9.44
N GLN A 44 5.79 -17.88 -8.26
CA GLN A 44 4.35 -18.09 -8.11
C GLN A 44 3.52 -16.81 -8.32
N LEU A 45 4.16 -15.64 -8.43
CA LEU A 45 3.47 -14.37 -8.65
C LEU A 45 2.99 -14.27 -10.11
N THR A 46 1.71 -14.51 -10.33
CA THR A 46 1.10 -14.48 -11.69
C THR A 46 0.81 -13.07 -12.23
N SER A 47 0.91 -12.06 -11.38
CA SER A 47 0.63 -10.67 -11.75
C SER A 47 1.85 -9.97 -12.38
N THR A 48 1.62 -9.03 -13.30
CA THR A 48 2.68 -8.26 -14.00
C THR A 48 2.39 -6.75 -13.96
N ASN A 49 3.32 -5.91 -14.43
CA ASN A 49 3.15 -4.45 -14.53
C ASN A 49 2.76 -3.77 -13.22
N HIS A 50 3.52 -4.06 -12.16
CA HIS A 50 3.32 -3.54 -10.82
C HIS A 50 3.64 -2.04 -10.75
N THR A 51 2.68 -1.25 -10.26
CA THR A 51 2.85 0.18 -9.99
C THR A 51 2.56 0.43 -8.53
N LEU A 52 3.50 1.04 -7.79
CA LEU A 52 3.28 1.38 -6.39
C LEU A 52 2.09 2.33 -6.28
N PHE A 53 1.10 1.96 -5.46
CA PHE A 53 -0.11 2.73 -5.25
C PHE A 53 -0.13 3.38 -3.86
N SER A 54 0.17 2.62 -2.82
CA SER A 54 0.20 3.15 -1.45
C SER A 54 1.12 2.35 -0.53
N VAL A 55 1.59 3.01 0.53
CA VAL A 55 2.34 2.41 1.64
C VAL A 55 1.77 3.01 2.91
N MET A 56 1.23 2.17 3.78
CA MET A 56 0.60 2.64 5.02
C MET A 56 0.96 1.70 6.16
N PRO A 57 1.17 2.20 7.38
CA PRO A 57 1.16 1.34 8.55
C PRO A 57 -0.17 0.60 8.66
N GLU A 58 -0.16 -0.68 9.02
CA GLU A 58 -1.36 -1.51 9.16
C GLU A 58 -2.31 -0.95 10.23
N GLY A 59 -1.76 -0.30 11.26
CA GLY A 59 -2.52 0.42 12.28
C GLY A 59 -3.25 1.66 11.76
N PHE A 60 -2.91 2.15 10.56
CA PHE A 60 -3.55 3.28 9.91
C PHE A 60 -4.78 2.79 9.12
N ASN A 61 -5.88 2.55 9.86
CA ASN A 61 -7.14 2.04 9.29
C ASN A 61 -8.20 3.15 9.17
N LYS A 62 -9.41 2.79 8.72
CA LYS A 62 -10.54 3.73 8.59
C LYS A 62 -10.82 4.53 9.87
N ASN A 63 -10.65 3.93 11.05
CA ASN A 63 -10.91 4.64 12.31
C ASN A 63 -9.84 5.71 12.58
N THR A 64 -8.60 5.47 12.18
CA THR A 64 -7.49 6.45 12.23
C THR A 64 -7.74 7.61 11.25
N ILE A 65 -8.27 7.32 10.06
CA ILE A 65 -8.66 8.36 9.09
C ILE A 65 -9.84 9.18 9.62
N SER A 66 -10.86 8.54 10.18
CA SER A 66 -12.01 9.23 10.80
C SER A 66 -11.63 10.15 11.96
N SER A 67 -10.49 9.91 12.62
CA SER A 67 -9.98 10.78 13.69
C SER A 67 -9.11 11.93 13.17
N LEU A 68 -8.62 11.87 11.93
CA LEU A 68 -7.93 12.97 11.24
C LEU A 68 -8.91 13.97 10.61
N ASP A 69 -10.11 13.50 10.24
CA ASP A 69 -11.24 14.32 9.78
C ASP A 69 -11.83 15.25 10.87
N ALA A 70 -11.27 15.24 12.09
CA ALA A 70 -11.68 16.11 13.18
C ALA A 70 -11.36 17.61 12.94
N CYS A 71 -10.62 17.95 11.88
CA CYS A 71 -10.39 19.34 11.47
C CYS A 71 -11.62 19.90 10.71
N SER A 72 -12.59 20.40 11.47
CA SER A 72 -13.83 21.04 10.97
C SER A 72 -13.66 22.31 10.09
N LYS A 73 -12.43 22.69 9.70
CA LYS A 73 -12.14 23.95 8.98
C LYS A 73 -11.00 23.86 7.95
N ALA A 74 -10.82 22.72 7.26
CA ALA A 74 -9.99 22.73 6.06
C ALA A 74 -10.80 23.33 4.89
N GLU A 75 -10.99 24.65 4.88
CA GLU A 75 -11.51 25.36 3.72
C GLU A 75 -10.51 25.20 2.56
N VAL A 76 -10.84 24.34 1.60
CA VAL A 76 -10.14 24.31 0.30
C VAL A 76 -10.62 25.55 -0.46
N LYS A 77 -9.84 26.63 -0.40
CA LYS A 77 -10.07 27.78 -1.29
C LYS A 77 -9.77 27.36 -2.72
N SER A 78 -10.80 27.37 -3.55
CA SER A 78 -10.71 27.25 -5.02
C SER A 78 -10.18 28.55 -5.64
#